data_AF-A0A3C1DC68-F1
#
_entry.id   AF-A0A3C1DC68-F1
#
_cell.length_a   1.000
_cell.length_b   1.000
_cell.length_c   1.000
_cell.angle_alpha   90.00
_cell.angle_beta   90.00
_cell.angle_gamma   90.00
#
_symmetry.space_group_name_H-M   'P 1'
#
loop_
_entity.id
_entity.type
_entity.pdbx_description
1 polymer ?
#
loop_
_entity_poly.entity_id
_entity_poly.type
_entity_poly.pdbx_seq_one_letter_code
_entity_poly.pdbx_strand_id
1 'polypeptide(L)'
;MKKMILAAIVAVAVSLGVAVPALAATPSLEAAQPAPMITTQAVAGGWSVNAKTGTYVTKAQKKLFKKATAKLTGVTYTPVIVMAKQVVAGMNYAYFCKAETVTAKKTVSWKVVIVNKPATGKPSVLAINDFNYKKIKTLKNAPKSSKADGAWSNIKKAYKTKVLPEVARTAFKKAAKNYVGVSLTPLVLLSTQVVAGTNYRYLCSGVVPGSKTVNYYAVDVYNNLKGKAKITSCKPVKMSAYLAV
;
A
#
# COMPACT_ATOMS: atom_id res chain seq x y z
N MET A 1 28.14 1.64 -85.74
CA MET A 1 28.87 0.47 -86.24
C MET A 1 28.54 -0.73 -85.33
N LYS A 2 28.22 -1.88 -85.94
CA LYS A 2 28.07 -3.25 -85.38
C LYS A 2 26.89 -3.47 -84.39
N LYS A 3 25.76 -4.04 -84.85
CA LYS A 3 25.43 -5.47 -85.12
C LYS A 3 25.01 -6.24 -83.83
N MET A 4 23.72 -6.60 -83.71
CA MET A 4 23.17 -7.99 -83.80
C MET A 4 23.24 -8.76 -82.44
N ILE A 5 22.28 -9.49 -81.87
CA ILE A 5 21.18 -10.39 -82.31
C ILE A 5 20.30 -10.68 -81.04
N LEU A 6 18.97 -10.56 -81.08
CA LEU A 6 17.92 -11.62 -81.18
C LEU A 6 17.66 -12.48 -79.90
N ALA A 7 16.53 -12.27 -79.20
CA ALA A 7 15.33 -13.15 -79.08
C ALA A 7 15.29 -13.91 -77.71
N ALA A 8 14.18 -14.18 -77.02
CA ALA A 8 12.74 -14.30 -77.32
C ALA A 8 11.91 -13.87 -76.09
N ILE A 9 10.82 -13.08 -76.20
CA ILE A 9 9.40 -13.44 -76.40
C ILE A 9 8.87 -14.52 -75.44
N VAL A 10 7.95 -14.10 -74.55
CA VAL A 10 6.54 -14.54 -74.33
C VAL A 10 5.99 -13.59 -73.23
N ALA A 11 5.27 -12.50 -73.55
CA ALA A 11 3.80 -12.38 -73.58
C ALA A 11 3.11 -13.03 -72.36
N VAL A 12 2.38 -12.33 -71.47
CA VAL A 12 1.06 -11.74 -71.73
C VAL A 12 0.76 -10.56 -70.77
N ALA A 13 0.39 -9.43 -71.39
CA ALA A 13 -0.56 -8.34 -71.05
C ALA A 13 -1.10 -8.19 -69.60
N VAL A 14 -0.92 -7.06 -68.90
CA VAL A 14 -1.59 -5.72 -69.04
C VAL A 14 -3.07 -5.82 -68.63
N SER A 15 -3.57 -5.12 -67.60
CA SER A 15 -3.67 -3.65 -67.58
C SER A 15 -3.81 -3.04 -66.18
N LEU A 16 -3.03 -1.98 -65.95
CA LEU A 16 -3.37 -0.88 -65.03
C LEU A 16 -4.14 0.18 -65.83
N GLY A 17 -5.28 0.62 -65.30
CA GLY A 17 -6.06 1.76 -65.80
C GLY A 17 -6.68 2.50 -64.61
N VAL A 18 -6.24 3.73 -64.42
CA VAL A 18 -6.46 4.58 -63.24
C VAL A 18 -7.63 5.54 -63.47
N ALA A 19 -8.48 5.76 -62.46
CA ALA A 19 -9.21 7.01 -62.30
C ALA A 19 -9.57 7.26 -60.82
N VAL A 20 -9.15 8.41 -60.31
CA VAL A 20 -9.45 9.07 -59.02
C VAL A 20 -10.54 10.14 -59.32
N PRO A 21 -11.30 10.78 -58.41
CA PRO A 21 -11.40 10.71 -56.93
C PRO A 21 -12.83 10.49 -56.37
N ALA A 22 -12.94 10.10 -55.10
CA ALA A 22 -14.09 10.51 -54.27
C ALA A 22 -13.69 10.70 -52.80
N LEU A 23 -14.21 11.79 -52.29
CA LEU A 23 -14.01 12.47 -51.02
C LEU A 23 -14.46 11.64 -49.80
N ALA A 24 -13.58 11.56 -48.81
CA ALA A 24 -13.79 11.36 -47.37
C ALA A 24 -14.78 10.29 -46.87
N ALA A 25 -14.23 9.18 -46.34
CA ALA A 25 -14.83 8.46 -45.22
C ALA A 25 -13.74 8.17 -44.18
N THR A 26 -13.87 8.78 -43.00
CA THR A 26 -13.05 8.52 -41.81
C THR A 26 -13.20 7.05 -41.39
N PRO A 27 -12.13 6.28 -41.18
CA PRO A 27 -12.26 5.00 -40.50
C PRO A 27 -12.54 5.25 -39.01
N SER A 28 -13.73 4.82 -38.61
CA SER A 28 -14.18 4.64 -37.23
C SER A 28 -13.11 3.94 -36.41
N LEU A 29 -12.75 4.49 -35.25
CA LEU A 29 -11.93 3.78 -34.27
C LEU A 29 -12.68 2.50 -33.85
N GLU A 30 -12.21 1.37 -34.36
CA GLU A 30 -12.57 0.07 -33.85
C GLU A 30 -12.04 -0.04 -32.41
N ALA A 31 -12.97 -0.15 -31.46
CA ALA A 31 -12.67 -0.17 -30.04
C ALA A 31 -11.79 -1.37 -29.72
N ALA A 32 -10.52 -1.11 -29.39
CA ALA A 32 -9.59 -2.10 -28.88
C ALA A 32 -10.21 -2.84 -27.69
N GLN A 33 -10.42 -4.14 -27.83
CA GLN A 33 -10.94 -4.97 -26.75
C GLN A 33 -9.97 -4.94 -25.56
N PRO A 34 -10.45 -4.74 -24.32
CA PRO A 34 -9.56 -4.67 -23.17
C PRO A 34 -8.91 -6.04 -22.92
N ALA A 35 -7.57 -6.04 -22.88
CA ALA A 35 -6.77 -7.21 -22.54
C ALA A 35 -7.24 -7.84 -21.21
N PRO A 36 -7.20 -9.18 -21.08
CA PRO A 36 -7.68 -9.86 -19.87
C PRO A 36 -6.86 -9.42 -18.65
N MET A 37 -7.54 -8.86 -17.65
CA MET A 37 -6.96 -8.59 -16.33
C MET A 37 -6.49 -9.90 -15.72
N ILE A 38 -5.16 -10.11 -15.65
CA ILE A 38 -4.58 -11.13 -14.78
C ILE A 38 -4.87 -10.75 -13.34
N THR A 39 -5.98 -11.27 -12.81
CA THR A 39 -6.28 -11.24 -11.39
C THR A 39 -5.37 -12.26 -10.72
N THR A 40 -4.40 -11.79 -9.95
CA THR A 40 -3.62 -12.65 -9.06
C THR A 40 -4.59 -13.38 -8.14
N GLN A 41 -4.81 -14.67 -8.37
CA GLN A 41 -5.65 -15.49 -7.50
C GLN A 41 -5.04 -15.49 -6.10
N ALA A 42 -5.81 -14.98 -5.13
CA ALA A 42 -5.48 -15.14 -3.73
C ALA A 42 -5.51 -16.64 -3.41
N VAL A 43 -4.36 -17.22 -3.08
CA VAL A 43 -4.29 -18.58 -2.55
C VAL A 43 -5.19 -18.63 -1.30
N ALA A 44 -6.16 -19.55 -1.29
CA ALA A 44 -7.02 -19.76 -0.13
C ALA A 44 -6.16 -19.99 1.13
N GLY A 45 -6.48 -19.31 2.23
CA GLY A 45 -5.68 -19.33 3.46
C GLY A 45 -4.56 -18.29 3.55
N GLY A 46 -4.14 -17.64 2.47
CA GLY A 46 -3.14 -16.56 2.50
C GLY A 46 -3.72 -15.17 2.78
N TRP A 47 -2.97 -14.30 3.46
CA TRP A 47 -3.32 -12.88 3.57
C TRP A 47 -3.12 -12.16 2.23
N SER A 48 -4.19 -11.57 1.72
CA SER A 48 -4.17 -10.63 0.60
C SER A 48 -4.04 -9.20 1.11
N VAL A 49 -2.87 -8.58 0.91
CA VAL A 49 -2.60 -7.19 1.31
C VAL A 49 -3.52 -6.25 0.54
N ASN A 50 -4.17 -5.34 1.25
CA ASN A 50 -5.06 -4.36 0.66
C ASN A 50 -4.24 -3.18 0.11
N ALA A 51 -3.72 -3.41 -1.09
CA ALA A 51 -2.64 -2.69 -1.75
C ALA A 51 -3.03 -1.37 -2.45
N LYS A 52 -4.32 -1.01 -2.55
CA LYS A 52 -4.75 0.29 -3.09
C LYS A 52 -4.51 1.40 -2.05
N THR A 53 -3.23 1.60 -1.70
CA THR A 53 -2.59 2.75 -1.00
C THR A 53 -3.33 3.42 0.16
N GLY A 54 -4.17 2.68 0.89
CA GLY A 54 -4.92 3.20 2.03
C GLY A 54 -6.42 3.25 1.79
N THR A 55 -7.05 2.17 1.32
CA THR A 55 -8.49 2.00 1.53
C THR A 55 -8.78 2.01 3.02
N TYR A 56 -9.12 3.19 3.50
CA TYR A 56 -9.66 3.46 4.81
C TYR A 56 -10.88 2.57 5.05
N VAL A 57 -11.16 2.33 6.32
CA VAL A 57 -12.26 1.46 6.73
C VAL A 57 -13.57 1.94 6.13
N THR A 58 -14.16 1.16 5.23
CA THR A 58 -15.45 1.46 4.59
C THR A 58 -16.57 1.51 5.62
N LYS A 59 -17.72 2.14 5.29
CA LYS A 59 -18.90 2.14 6.17
C LYS A 59 -19.32 0.71 6.56
N ALA A 60 -19.31 -0.23 5.61
CA ALA A 60 -19.62 -1.63 5.87
C ALA A 60 -18.60 -2.28 6.83
N GLN A 61 -17.30 -2.05 6.62
CA GLN A 61 -16.26 -2.56 7.51
C GLN A 61 -16.28 -1.94 8.89
N LYS A 62 -16.69 -0.66 9.04
CA LYS A 62 -16.90 -0.02 10.35
C LYS A 62 -18.07 -0.66 11.09
N LYS A 63 -19.18 -0.92 10.40
CA LYS A 63 -20.33 -1.63 10.97
C LYS A 63 -19.96 -3.06 11.40
N LEU A 64 -19.24 -3.79 10.56
CA LEU A 64 -18.72 -5.11 10.86
C LEU A 64 -17.83 -5.09 12.11
N PHE A 65 -16.86 -4.17 12.16
CA PHE A 65 -15.94 -4.00 13.28
C PHE A 65 -16.70 -3.68 14.57
N LYS A 66 -17.61 -2.70 14.53
CA LYS A 66 -18.44 -2.32 15.69
C LYS A 66 -19.22 -3.52 16.25
N LYS A 67 -19.80 -4.36 15.38
CA LYS A 67 -20.51 -5.58 15.81
C LYS A 67 -19.56 -6.58 16.46
N ALA A 68 -18.40 -6.84 15.85
CA ALA A 68 -17.42 -7.79 16.36
C ALA A 68 -16.81 -7.36 17.70
N THR A 69 -16.58 -6.05 17.90
CA THR A 69 -15.96 -5.51 19.11
C THR A 69 -16.95 -5.06 20.18
N ALA A 70 -18.26 -5.26 20.00
CA ALA A 70 -19.30 -4.71 20.88
C ALA A 70 -19.18 -5.17 22.34
N LYS A 71 -18.63 -6.37 22.57
CA LYS A 71 -18.45 -6.96 23.90
C LYS A 71 -17.08 -6.66 24.54
N LEU A 72 -16.18 -5.99 23.82
CA LEU A 72 -14.86 -5.65 24.36
C LEU A 72 -14.95 -4.46 25.30
N THR A 73 -14.37 -4.59 26.49
CA THR A 73 -14.29 -3.54 27.52
C THR A 73 -12.83 -3.23 27.86
N GLY A 74 -12.58 -2.17 28.64
CA GLY A 74 -11.23 -1.79 29.08
C GLY A 74 -10.37 -1.04 28.05
N VAL A 75 -10.59 -1.25 26.75
CA VAL A 75 -9.85 -0.59 25.67
C VAL A 75 -10.79 -0.20 24.52
N THR A 76 -10.71 1.06 24.09
CA THR A 76 -11.36 1.54 22.88
C THR A 76 -10.47 1.29 21.67
N TYR A 77 -10.96 0.50 20.71
CA TYR A 77 -10.28 0.25 19.43
C TYR A 77 -10.91 1.10 18.32
N THR A 78 -10.13 1.99 17.72
CA THR A 78 -10.54 2.80 16.57
C THR A 78 -9.85 2.29 15.30
N PRO A 79 -10.59 1.69 14.36
CA PRO A 79 -9.99 1.14 13.15
C PRO A 79 -9.62 2.27 12.17
N VAL A 80 -8.39 2.27 11.68
CA VAL A 80 -7.82 3.30 10.80
C VAL A 80 -7.73 2.78 9.36
N ILE A 81 -7.21 1.56 9.17
CA ILE A 81 -7.00 0.92 7.87
C ILE A 81 -7.37 -0.55 7.96
N VAL A 82 -7.92 -1.13 6.89
CA VAL A 82 -7.98 -2.59 6.72
C VAL A 82 -6.74 -3.02 5.94
N MET A 83 -5.77 -3.62 6.63
CA MET A 83 -4.46 -3.96 6.10
C MET A 83 -4.53 -5.13 5.12
N ALA A 84 -5.27 -6.17 5.46
CA ALA A 84 -5.35 -7.37 4.65
C ALA A 84 -6.69 -8.07 4.83
N LYS A 85 -6.99 -8.95 3.88
CA LYS A 85 -8.11 -9.88 3.93
C LYS A 85 -7.60 -11.29 3.72
N GLN A 86 -8.28 -12.27 4.28
CA GLN A 86 -7.98 -13.68 4.08
C GLN A 86 -9.30 -14.42 3.88
N VAL A 87 -9.38 -15.20 2.81
CA VAL A 87 -10.55 -16.04 2.51
C VAL A 87 -10.43 -17.33 3.34
N VAL A 88 -11.48 -17.63 4.10
CA VAL A 88 -11.63 -18.80 4.98
C VAL A 88 -13.07 -19.33 4.84
N ALA A 89 -13.64 -19.98 5.86
CA ALA A 89 -15.09 -20.19 5.99
C ALA A 89 -15.82 -18.84 6.25
N GLY A 90 -15.84 -17.97 5.24
CA GLY A 90 -16.17 -16.55 5.35
C GLY A 90 -14.96 -15.68 4.98
N MET A 91 -14.76 -14.59 5.73
CA MET A 91 -13.67 -13.65 5.47
C MET A 91 -13.06 -13.10 6.75
N ASN A 92 -11.76 -13.26 6.89
CA ASN A 92 -10.97 -12.59 7.91
C ASN A 92 -10.51 -11.22 7.40
N TYR A 93 -10.55 -10.22 8.28
CA TYR A 93 -10.07 -8.87 8.03
C TYR A 93 -9.05 -8.49 9.11
N ALA A 94 -7.88 -8.01 8.70
CA ALA A 94 -6.88 -7.44 9.60
C ALA A 94 -7.04 -5.91 9.67
N TYR A 95 -7.54 -5.40 10.80
CA TYR A 95 -7.73 -3.98 11.05
C TYR A 95 -6.54 -3.39 11.79
N PHE A 96 -5.90 -2.37 11.22
CA PHE A 96 -4.94 -1.55 11.94
C PHE A 96 -5.70 -0.53 12.81
N CYS A 97 -5.53 -0.61 14.12
CA CYS A 97 -6.32 0.11 15.10
C CYS A 97 -5.44 0.95 16.00
N LYS A 98 -5.92 2.17 16.31
CA LYS A 98 -5.49 2.86 17.53
C LYS A 98 -6.25 2.22 18.70
N ALA A 99 -5.53 1.81 19.73
CA ALA A 99 -6.08 1.32 20.99
C ALA A 99 -5.83 2.36 22.09
N GLU A 100 -6.88 2.73 22.80
CA GLU A 100 -6.82 3.67 23.94
C GLU A 100 -7.46 3.03 25.17
N THR A 101 -6.74 2.95 26.29
CA THR A 101 -7.33 2.43 27.54
C THR A 101 -8.41 3.37 28.05
N VAL A 102 -9.47 2.81 28.64
CA VAL A 102 -10.59 3.59 29.22
C VAL A 102 -10.34 4.02 30.67
N THR A 103 -9.10 3.89 31.14
CA THR A 103 -8.63 4.28 32.48
C THR A 103 -8.42 5.79 32.59
N ALA A 104 -8.37 6.31 33.83
CA ALA A 104 -8.06 7.73 34.09
C ALA A 104 -6.71 8.15 33.46
N LYS A 105 -5.70 7.28 33.56
CA LYS A 105 -4.41 7.44 32.86
C LYS A 105 -4.44 6.72 31.52
N LYS A 106 -4.97 7.39 30.50
CA LYS A 106 -5.07 6.86 29.13
C LYS A 106 -3.71 6.50 28.56
N THR A 107 -3.56 5.27 28.08
CA THR A 107 -2.42 4.82 27.29
C THR A 107 -2.86 4.58 25.85
N VAL A 108 -2.01 4.94 24.89
CA VAL A 108 -2.27 4.77 23.47
C VAL A 108 -1.26 3.80 22.89
N SER A 109 -1.76 2.79 22.17
CA SER A 109 -0.95 1.82 21.43
C SER A 109 -1.55 1.55 20.05
N TRP A 110 -0.76 0.91 19.19
CA TRP A 110 -1.19 0.47 17.87
C TRP A 110 -1.39 -1.04 17.89
N LYS A 111 -2.53 -1.51 17.39
CA LYS A 111 -2.91 -2.92 17.40
C LYS A 111 -3.34 -3.38 16.01
N VAL A 112 -3.16 -4.64 15.72
CA VAL A 112 -3.77 -5.34 14.58
C VAL A 112 -4.88 -6.22 15.13
N VAL A 113 -6.13 -5.84 14.88
CA VAL A 113 -7.32 -6.58 15.31
C VAL A 113 -7.81 -7.45 14.16
N ILE A 114 -7.86 -8.77 14.36
CA ILE A 114 -8.35 -9.72 13.38
C ILE A 114 -9.83 -9.97 13.66
N VAL A 115 -10.68 -9.67 12.68
CA VAL A 115 -12.13 -9.90 12.76
C VAL A 115 -12.53 -10.93 11.72
N ASN A 116 -13.24 -11.96 12.14
CA ASN A 116 -13.90 -12.89 11.25
C ASN A 116 -15.31 -12.41 10.92
N LYS A 117 -15.64 -12.43 9.63
CA LYS A 117 -17.00 -12.37 9.13
C LYS A 117 -17.32 -13.76 8.57
N PRO A 118 -18.04 -14.61 9.31
CA PRO A 118 -18.40 -15.93 8.81
C PRO A 118 -19.41 -15.80 7.65
N ALA A 119 -19.57 -16.86 6.87
CA ALA A 119 -20.59 -16.91 5.82
C ALA A 119 -22.01 -16.80 6.41
N THR A 120 -22.22 -17.40 7.58
CA THR A 120 -23.45 -17.35 8.38
C THR A 120 -23.14 -17.03 9.83
N GLY A 121 -24.05 -16.34 10.53
CA GLY A 121 -23.86 -16.00 11.95
C GLY A 121 -23.25 -14.61 12.21
N LYS A 122 -22.78 -14.39 13.44
CA LYS A 122 -22.32 -13.09 13.94
C LYS A 122 -20.80 -12.95 13.77
N PRO A 123 -20.30 -11.76 13.40
CA PRO A 123 -18.87 -11.51 13.32
C PRO A 123 -18.23 -11.50 14.72
N SER A 124 -16.97 -11.94 14.81
CA SER A 124 -16.23 -12.06 16.06
C SER A 124 -14.79 -11.56 15.89
N VAL A 125 -14.18 -11.16 17.01
CA VAL A 125 -12.74 -10.90 17.08
C VAL A 125 -12.03 -12.23 17.29
N LEU A 126 -11.08 -12.54 16.41
CA LEU A 126 -10.22 -13.73 16.55
C LEU A 126 -8.95 -13.42 17.35
N ALA A 127 -8.35 -12.25 17.09
CA ALA A 127 -7.09 -11.87 17.74
C ALA A 127 -6.95 -10.36 17.86
N ILE A 128 -6.24 -9.93 18.90
CA ILE A 128 -5.83 -8.53 19.11
C ILE A 128 -4.31 -8.53 19.34
N ASN A 129 -3.57 -8.21 18.28
CA ASN A 129 -2.12 -8.27 18.30
C ASN A 129 -1.49 -6.90 18.48
N ASP A 130 -0.39 -6.80 19.20
CA ASP A 130 0.42 -5.59 19.24
C ASP A 130 1.09 -5.30 17.90
N PHE A 131 0.94 -4.07 17.40
CA PHE A 131 1.78 -3.59 16.32
C PHE A 131 3.14 -3.19 16.89
N ASN A 132 4.01 -4.17 17.08
CA ASN A 132 5.33 -3.93 17.66
C ASN A 132 6.40 -3.75 16.57
N TYR A 133 6.64 -2.48 16.19
CA TYR A 133 7.68 -2.12 15.22
C TYR A 133 9.10 -2.54 15.64
N LYS A 134 9.36 -2.72 16.95
CA LYS A 134 10.68 -3.16 17.45
C LYS A 134 10.95 -4.62 17.12
N LYS A 135 9.90 -5.44 17.06
CA LYS A 135 9.98 -6.86 16.66
C LYS A 135 10.07 -7.05 15.15
N ILE A 136 9.94 -5.99 14.35
CA ILE A 136 10.09 -6.06 12.90
C ILE A 136 11.57 -6.06 12.54
N LYS A 137 12.01 -7.11 11.82
CA LYS A 137 13.38 -7.24 11.31
C LYS A 137 13.65 -6.16 10.25
N THR A 138 14.82 -5.53 10.34
CA THR A 138 15.27 -4.51 9.39
C THR A 138 15.59 -5.14 8.02
N LEU A 139 15.35 -4.43 6.90
CA LEU A 139 15.82 -4.89 5.58
C LEU A 139 17.35 -4.89 5.53
N LYS A 140 17.93 -5.84 4.79
CA LYS A 140 19.33 -5.75 4.37
C LYS A 140 19.48 -4.44 3.57
N ASN A 141 20.46 -3.61 3.92
CA ASN A 141 20.74 -2.27 3.36
C ASN A 141 19.81 -1.12 3.78
N ALA A 142 18.89 -1.31 4.74
CA ALA A 142 18.22 -0.14 5.31
C ALA A 142 19.23 0.70 6.12
N PRO A 143 19.13 2.05 6.08
CA PRO A 143 19.93 2.90 6.95
C PRO A 143 19.79 2.43 8.41
N LYS A 144 20.89 2.40 9.16
CA LYS A 144 20.88 2.08 10.58
C LYS A 144 20.50 3.33 11.36
N SER A 145 19.55 3.22 12.30
CA SER A 145 19.21 4.32 13.20
C SER A 145 20.39 4.64 14.12
N SER A 146 20.84 5.90 14.16
CA SER A 146 21.79 6.36 15.18
C SER A 146 21.12 6.35 16.56
N LYS A 147 21.87 5.97 17.61
CA LYS A 147 21.43 6.12 19.01
C LYS A 147 21.00 7.58 19.21
N ALA A 148 19.77 7.79 19.65
CA ALA A 148 19.18 9.11 19.78
C ALA A 148 18.63 9.26 21.19
N ASP A 149 19.04 10.34 21.85
CA ASP A 149 18.61 10.69 23.21
C ASP A 149 17.16 11.19 23.17
N GLY A 150 16.26 10.50 23.88
CA GLY A 150 14.83 10.84 23.98
C GLY A 150 13.92 9.63 23.83
N ALA A 151 12.80 9.59 24.56
CA ALA A 151 11.83 8.50 24.45
C ALA A 151 10.89 8.69 23.25
N TRP A 152 10.60 7.61 22.53
CA TRP A 152 9.55 7.62 21.51
C TRP A 152 8.17 7.80 22.15
N SER A 153 7.39 8.73 21.62
CA SER A 153 6.03 9.03 22.05
C SER A 153 5.03 8.63 20.97
N ASN A 154 4.07 7.75 21.32
CA ASN A 154 2.96 7.43 20.43
C ASN A 154 2.07 8.65 20.21
N ILE A 155 1.53 8.80 19.00
CA ILE A 155 0.64 9.92 18.71
C ILE A 155 -0.70 9.71 19.45
N LYS A 156 -0.93 10.51 20.50
CA LYS A 156 -2.15 10.47 21.32
C LYS A 156 -3.40 10.90 20.54
N LYS A 157 -3.28 11.90 19.66
CA LYS A 157 -4.36 12.22 18.72
C LYS A 157 -4.35 11.15 17.64
N ALA A 158 -5.35 10.27 17.63
CA ALA A 158 -5.66 9.58 16.39
C ALA A 158 -5.80 10.69 15.35
N TYR A 159 -5.04 10.67 14.27
CA TYR A 159 -5.44 11.44 13.11
C TYR A 159 -6.77 10.79 12.69
N LYS A 160 -7.88 11.31 13.25
CA LYS A 160 -9.25 10.94 12.87
C LYS A 160 -9.42 11.21 11.37
N THR A 161 -8.61 12.14 10.86
CA THR A 161 -8.44 12.48 9.47
C THR A 161 -7.38 11.60 8.83
N LYS A 162 -7.63 11.25 7.57
CA LYS A 162 -6.74 10.59 6.61
C LYS A 162 -5.42 11.35 6.34
N VAL A 163 -5.09 12.37 7.13
CA VAL A 163 -4.16 13.43 6.81
C VAL A 163 -3.10 13.50 7.89
N LEU A 164 -1.87 13.22 7.49
CA LEU A 164 -0.68 13.39 8.32
C LEU A 164 -0.47 14.88 8.63
N PRO A 165 0.06 15.26 9.81
CA PRO A 165 0.47 16.63 10.08
C PRO A 165 1.36 17.16 8.96
N GLU A 166 1.19 18.43 8.60
CA GLU A 166 1.93 19.04 7.52
C GLU A 166 3.45 18.92 7.70
N VAL A 167 3.96 19.22 8.89
CA VAL A 167 5.39 19.11 9.20
C VAL A 167 5.91 17.69 9.00
N ALA A 168 5.16 16.68 9.46
CA ALA A 168 5.52 15.27 9.28
C ALA A 168 5.43 14.84 7.80
N ARG A 169 4.42 15.31 7.06
CA ARG A 169 4.27 15.04 5.63
C ARG A 169 5.41 15.65 4.83
N THR A 170 5.80 16.89 5.14
CA THR A 170 6.90 17.61 4.49
C THR A 170 8.25 16.95 4.78
N ALA A 171 8.49 16.55 6.04
CA ALA A 171 9.68 15.78 6.40
C ALA A 171 9.77 14.47 5.60
N PHE A 172 8.65 13.73 5.49
CA PHE A 172 8.59 12.51 4.71
C PHE A 172 8.89 12.76 3.23
N LYS A 173 8.24 13.76 2.60
CA LYS A 173 8.45 14.10 1.18
C LYS A 173 9.91 14.43 0.88
N LYS A 174 10.56 15.23 1.74
CA LYS A 174 11.98 15.57 1.62
C LYS A 174 12.87 14.33 1.76
N ALA A 175 12.60 13.49 2.75
CA ALA A 175 13.37 12.28 3.01
C ALA A 175 13.23 11.24 1.88
N ALA A 176 12.03 11.09 1.33
CA ALA A 176 11.73 10.13 0.27
C ALA A 176 12.32 10.52 -1.09
N LYS A 177 12.54 11.82 -1.36
CA LYS A 177 13.07 12.31 -2.65
C LYS A 177 14.41 11.66 -3.05
N ASN A 178 15.27 11.39 -2.08
CA ASN A 178 16.61 10.82 -2.30
C ASN A 178 16.70 9.37 -1.81
N TYR A 179 15.58 8.73 -1.47
CA TYR A 179 15.58 7.36 -0.99
C TYR A 179 15.53 6.38 -2.15
N VAL A 180 16.48 5.44 -2.17
CA VAL A 180 16.57 4.37 -3.17
C VAL A 180 16.11 3.05 -2.55
N GLY A 181 15.44 2.21 -3.34
CA GLY A 181 14.83 0.98 -2.88
C GLY A 181 13.32 1.11 -2.95
N VAL A 182 12.62 1.04 -1.83
CA VAL A 182 11.15 1.00 -1.81
C VAL A 182 10.53 2.35 -2.16
N SER A 183 9.61 2.37 -3.13
CA SER A 183 8.71 3.51 -3.39
C SER A 183 7.64 3.57 -2.32
N LEU A 184 7.71 4.55 -1.41
CA LEU A 184 6.90 4.59 -0.20
C LEU A 184 5.78 5.66 -0.26
N THR A 185 4.62 5.33 0.28
CA THR A 185 3.50 6.25 0.52
C THR A 185 3.13 6.21 2.00
N PRO A 186 3.21 7.33 2.74
CA PRO A 186 2.93 7.34 4.17
C PRO A 186 1.41 7.30 4.43
N LEU A 187 0.98 6.41 5.32
CA LEU A 187 -0.43 6.17 5.63
C LEU A 187 -0.82 6.67 7.03
N VAL A 188 0.02 6.39 8.03
CA VAL A 188 -0.23 6.76 9.43
C VAL A 188 1.06 7.20 10.08
N LEU A 189 1.05 8.30 10.82
CA LEU A 189 2.14 8.67 11.74
C LEU A 189 1.92 7.94 13.07
N LEU A 190 2.83 7.03 13.39
CA LEU A 190 2.74 6.11 14.52
C LEU A 190 3.26 6.75 15.81
N SER A 191 4.43 7.38 15.73
CA SER A 191 5.11 7.99 16.87
C SER A 191 6.08 9.09 16.43
N THR A 192 6.40 9.98 17.36
CA THR A 192 7.47 10.97 17.23
C THR A 192 8.49 10.82 18.36
N GLN A 193 9.68 11.37 18.16
CA GLN A 193 10.71 11.48 19.19
C GLN A 193 11.44 12.79 18.96
N VAL A 194 11.49 13.64 20.00
CA VAL A 194 12.22 14.91 19.97
C VAL A 194 13.69 14.61 20.29
N VAL A 195 14.58 15.15 19.46
CA VAL A 195 16.05 15.01 19.51
C VAL A 195 16.66 16.38 19.14
N ALA A 196 17.85 16.43 18.53
CA ALA A 196 18.36 17.61 17.80
C ALA A 196 17.57 17.87 16.48
N GLY A 197 16.24 17.94 16.58
CA GLY A 197 15.28 17.79 15.51
C GLY A 197 14.12 16.90 15.94
N THR A 198 13.49 16.24 14.97
CA THR A 198 12.38 15.31 15.23
C THR A 198 12.55 14.05 14.41
N ASN A 199 12.52 12.91 15.09
CA ASN A 199 12.29 11.62 14.45
C ASN A 199 10.79 11.36 14.36
N TYR A 200 10.35 10.90 13.19
CA TYR A 200 8.98 10.50 12.90
C TYR A 200 8.99 9.03 12.49
N ARG A 201 7.99 8.26 12.96
CA ARG A 201 7.78 6.88 12.53
C ARG A 201 6.43 6.75 11.85
N TYR A 202 6.41 6.19 10.65
CA TYR A 202 5.22 6.01 9.83
C TYR A 202 4.92 4.54 9.58
N LEU A 203 3.64 4.22 9.46
CA LEU A 203 3.19 3.09 8.65
C LEU A 203 3.04 3.58 7.21
N CYS A 204 3.72 2.93 6.29
CA CYS A 204 3.68 3.22 4.86
C CYS A 204 3.16 2.00 4.09
N SER A 205 2.50 2.23 2.96
CA SER A 205 2.50 1.25 1.87
C SER A 205 3.74 1.49 0.99
N GLY A 206 4.24 0.47 0.33
CA GLY A 206 5.33 0.65 -0.62
C GLY A 206 5.49 -0.49 -1.61
N VAL A 207 6.22 -0.19 -2.67
CA VAL A 207 6.50 -1.11 -3.78
C VAL A 207 8.01 -1.18 -3.98
N VAL A 208 8.56 -2.39 -4.01
CA VAL A 208 9.98 -2.61 -4.32
C VAL A 208 10.19 -2.41 -5.83
N PRO A 209 11.31 -1.83 -6.29
CA PRO A 209 11.58 -1.67 -7.72
C PRO A 209 11.53 -3.02 -8.43
N GLY A 210 10.89 -3.05 -9.61
CA GLY A 210 10.66 -4.28 -10.36
C GLY A 210 9.52 -5.16 -9.84
N SER A 211 8.91 -4.84 -8.69
CA SER A 211 7.74 -5.54 -8.17
C SER A 211 6.44 -4.81 -8.51
N LYS A 212 5.35 -5.56 -8.70
CA LYS A 212 3.98 -5.03 -8.74
C LYS A 212 3.26 -5.17 -7.39
N THR A 213 3.90 -5.81 -6.42
CA THR A 213 3.31 -6.13 -5.12
C THR A 213 3.51 -4.98 -4.14
N VAL A 214 2.40 -4.46 -3.62
CA VAL A 214 2.42 -3.49 -2.53
C VAL A 214 2.53 -4.21 -1.19
N ASN A 215 3.43 -3.75 -0.33
CA ASN A 215 3.61 -4.23 1.03
C ASN A 215 3.51 -3.07 2.03
N TYR A 216 3.39 -3.39 3.32
CA TYR A 216 3.47 -2.38 4.39
C TYR A 216 4.88 -2.27 4.95
N TYR A 217 5.26 -1.07 5.36
CA TYR A 217 6.56 -0.76 5.93
C TYR A 217 6.41 0.13 7.16
N ALA A 218 7.19 -0.15 8.21
CA ALA A 218 7.47 0.79 9.28
C ALA A 218 8.70 1.62 8.88
N VAL A 219 8.52 2.93 8.73
CA VAL A 219 9.53 3.85 8.20
C VAL A 219 9.86 4.92 9.22
N ASP A 220 11.14 5.08 9.54
CA ASP A 220 11.63 6.17 10.38
C ASP A 220 12.24 7.25 9.51
N VAL A 221 11.87 8.51 9.80
CA VAL A 221 12.41 9.70 9.15
C VAL A 221 12.98 10.60 10.23
N TYR A 222 14.24 10.98 10.09
CA TYR A 222 14.84 12.05 10.87
C TYR A 222 14.70 13.37 10.12
N ASN A 223 14.23 14.41 10.80
CA ASN A 223 14.20 15.78 10.32
C ASN A 223 15.00 16.67 11.28
N ASN A 224 16.07 17.29 10.80
CA ASN A 224 16.89 18.17 11.64
C ASN A 224 16.24 19.55 11.82
N LEU A 225 16.81 20.37 12.71
CA LEU A 225 16.34 21.73 12.99
C LEU A 225 16.38 22.67 11.76
N LYS A 226 17.21 22.36 10.75
CA LYS A 226 17.30 23.10 9.47
C LYS A 226 16.31 22.59 8.42
N GLY A 227 15.42 21.65 8.78
CA GLY A 227 14.40 21.10 7.88
C GLY A 227 14.95 20.18 6.78
N LYS A 228 16.18 19.68 6.90
CA LYS A 228 16.72 18.58 6.08
C LYS A 228 16.26 17.26 6.69
N ALA A 229 15.71 16.38 5.85
CA ALA A 229 15.16 15.10 6.30
C ALA A 229 15.77 13.90 5.56
N LYS A 230 15.89 12.77 6.25
CA LYS A 230 16.39 11.50 5.69
C LYS A 230 15.62 10.30 6.26
N ILE A 231 15.41 9.27 5.44
CA ILE A 231 14.92 7.98 5.94
C ILE A 231 16.05 7.32 6.71
N THR A 232 15.79 6.97 7.97
CA THR A 232 16.78 6.38 8.88
C THR A 232 16.51 4.91 9.18
N SER A 233 15.35 4.38 8.80
CA SER A 233 15.01 2.96 8.86
C SER A 233 13.80 2.69 7.97
N CYS A 234 13.78 1.54 7.31
CA CYS A 234 12.62 1.03 6.55
C CYS A 234 12.53 -0.48 6.78
N LYS A 235 11.42 -0.94 7.38
CA LYS A 235 11.25 -2.34 7.79
C LYS A 235 9.93 -2.92 7.27
N PRO A 236 9.90 -4.10 6.64
CA PRO A 236 8.69 -4.67 6.07
C PRO A 236 7.80 -5.22 7.19
N VAL A 237 6.53 -4.83 7.19
CA VAL A 237 5.52 -5.41 8.06
C VAL A 237 5.01 -6.69 7.40
N LYS A 238 5.38 -7.84 7.94
CA LYS A 238 4.92 -9.15 7.44
C LYS A 238 3.54 -9.46 8.00
N MET A 239 2.53 -9.54 7.13
CA MET A 239 1.16 -9.90 7.55
C MET A 239 1.07 -11.32 8.13
N SER A 240 1.96 -12.23 7.72
CA SER A 240 2.06 -13.58 8.29
C SER A 240 2.42 -13.60 9.78
N ALA A 241 2.93 -12.50 10.35
CA ALA A 241 3.15 -12.39 11.79
C ALA A 241 1.85 -12.16 12.58
N TYR A 242 0.73 -11.88 11.91
CA TYR A 242 -0.58 -11.69 12.51
C TYR A 242 -1.48 -12.84 12.07
N LEU A 243 -1.41 -13.95 12.83
CA LEU A 243 -2.28 -15.11 12.61
C LEU A 243 -3.59 -14.94 13.38
N ALA A 244 -4.66 -15.51 12.85
CA ALA A 244 -5.78 -15.94 13.67
C ALA A 244 -5.31 -17.19 14.41
N VAL A 245 -5.19 -17.12 15.72
CA VAL A 245 -5.02 -18.32 16.56
C VAL A 245 -6.39 -18.94 16.74
#